data_AF-A0A2R7YW22-F1
#
_entry.id   AF-A0A2R7YW22-F1
#
_cell.length_a   1.000
_cell.length_b   1.000
_cell.length_c   1.000
_cell.angle_alpha   90.00
_cell.angle_beta   90.00
_cell.angle_gamma   90.00
#
_symmetry.space_group_name_H-M   'P 1'
#
loop_
_entity.id
_entity.type
_entity.pdbx_description
1 polymer ?
#
loop_
_entity_poly.entity_id
_entity_poly.type
_entity_poly.pdbx_seq_one_letter_code
_entity_poly.pdbx_strand_id
1 'polypeptide(L)'
;MVRAALADTGLTDPTVVEALDLGGSEPTADLRLAVEALAARLDQEAWRIQEREGDSAHYLAAFKQARAASAVFFSLNPDVRGSAADALYEAQAALGSVESLRTHLSL
;
A
#
# COMPACT_ATOMS: atom_id res chain seq x y z
N MET A 1 1.63 -4.40 -10.17
CA MET A 1 2.29 -3.31 -9.42
C MET A 1 1.97 -3.38 -7.93
N VAL A 2 0.72 -3.17 -7.50
CA VAL A 2 0.34 -3.25 -6.08
C VAL A 2 0.68 -4.61 -5.45
N ARG A 3 0.40 -5.72 -6.15
CA ARG A 3 0.84 -7.08 -5.70
C ARG A 3 2.35 -7.20 -5.51
N ALA A 4 3.16 -6.56 -6.36
CA ALA A 4 4.62 -6.62 -6.26
C ALA A 4 5.13 -5.77 -5.08
N ALA A 5 4.53 -4.60 -4.85
CA ALA A 5 4.85 -3.78 -3.68
C ALA A 5 4.56 -4.52 -2.36
N LEU A 6 3.50 -5.33 -2.31
CA LEU A 6 3.12 -6.09 -1.12
C LEU A 6 4.06 -7.25 -0.78
N ALA A 7 4.65 -7.90 -1.78
CA ALA A 7 5.56 -9.03 -1.57
C ALA A 7 6.80 -8.65 -0.75
N ASP A 8 7.26 -7.40 -0.86
CA ASP A 8 8.47 -6.89 -0.19
C ASP A 8 8.20 -6.25 1.17
N THR A 9 6.92 -6.00 1.53
CA THR A 9 6.55 -5.31 2.78
C THR A 9 6.13 -6.25 3.91
N GLY A 10 5.88 -7.52 3.61
CA GLY A 10 5.36 -8.50 4.56
C GLY A 10 3.91 -8.23 5.00
N LEU A 11 3.18 -7.33 4.32
CA LEU A 11 1.77 -7.06 4.62
C LEU A 11 0.90 -8.23 4.15
N THR A 12 0.37 -8.99 5.11
CA THR A 12 -0.41 -10.23 4.89
C THR A 12 -1.85 -10.14 5.40
N ASP A 13 -2.34 -8.92 5.67
CA ASP A 13 -3.69 -8.70 6.18
C ASP A 13 -4.74 -9.31 5.23
N PRO A 14 -5.71 -10.12 5.72
CA PRO A 14 -6.71 -10.76 4.86
C PRO A 14 -7.50 -9.77 3.99
N THR A 15 -7.73 -8.56 4.48
CA THR A 15 -8.43 -7.49 3.76
C THR A 15 -7.66 -7.09 2.48
N VAL A 16 -6.33 -7.09 2.56
CA VAL A 16 -5.46 -6.79 1.41
C VAL A 16 -5.47 -7.93 0.42
N VAL A 17 -5.45 -9.18 0.89
CA VAL A 17 -5.53 -10.36 0.01
C VAL A 17 -6.84 -10.35 -0.77
N GLU A 18 -7.97 -10.14 -0.07
CA GLU A 18 -9.29 -10.03 -0.68
C GLU A 18 -9.35 -8.91 -1.74
N ALA A 19 -8.85 -7.72 -1.40
CA ALA A 19 -8.79 -6.60 -2.33
C ALA A 19 -7.96 -6.89 -3.59
N LEU A 20 -6.84 -7.59 -3.45
CA LEU A 20 -6.01 -7.97 -4.59
C LEU A 20 -6.69 -9.01 -5.49
N ASP A 21 -7.45 -9.93 -4.91
CA ASP A 21 -8.09 -11.05 -5.60
C ASP A 21 -9.32 -10.64 -6.43
N LEU A 22 -9.79 -9.39 -6.29
CA LEU A 22 -10.84 -8.82 -7.15
C LEU A 22 -10.48 -8.81 -8.63
N GLY A 23 -9.19 -8.75 -8.99
CA GLY A 23 -8.74 -8.88 -10.38
C GLY A 23 -9.34 -7.86 -11.36
N GLY A 24 -9.72 -6.67 -10.88
CA GLY A 24 -10.39 -5.63 -11.68
C GLY A 24 -11.92 -5.62 -11.57
N SER A 25 -12.50 -6.51 -10.77
CA SER A 25 -13.92 -6.44 -10.38
C SER A 25 -14.17 -5.25 -9.45
N GLU A 26 -15.39 -4.73 -9.46
CA GLU A 26 -15.75 -3.59 -8.62
C GLU A 26 -15.75 -3.97 -7.13
N PRO A 27 -14.98 -3.26 -6.27
CA PRO A 27 -14.96 -3.52 -4.84
C PRO A 27 -16.24 -3.06 -4.16
N THR A 28 -16.71 -3.83 -3.17
CA THR A 28 -17.80 -3.43 -2.29
C THR A 28 -17.41 -2.21 -1.45
N ALA A 29 -18.40 -1.42 -1.01
CA ALA A 29 -18.17 -0.27 -0.14
C ALA A 29 -17.46 -0.68 1.17
N ASP A 30 -17.87 -1.81 1.76
CA ASP A 30 -17.29 -2.33 3.01
C ASP A 30 -15.82 -2.69 2.85
N LEU A 31 -15.44 -3.35 1.74
CA LEU A 31 -14.05 -3.69 1.47
C LEU A 31 -13.20 -2.43 1.26
N ARG A 32 -13.72 -1.41 0.56
CA ARG A 32 -13.01 -0.12 0.41
C ARG A 32 -12.76 0.53 1.77
N LEU A 33 -13.79 0.62 2.61
CA LEU A 33 -13.68 1.19 3.96
C LEU A 33 -12.71 0.40 4.85
N ALA A 34 -12.70 -0.93 4.73
CA ALA A 34 -11.80 -1.78 5.49
C ALA A 34 -10.32 -1.55 5.08
N VAL A 35 -10.03 -1.45 3.79
CA VAL A 35 -8.68 -1.16 3.29
C VAL A 35 -8.24 0.26 3.66
N GLU A 36 -9.13 1.25 3.58
CA GLU A 36 -8.86 2.62 4.03
C GLU A 36 -8.51 2.68 5.51
N ALA A 37 -9.32 2.04 6.36
CA ALA A 37 -9.10 1.97 7.80
C ALA A 37 -7.77 1.26 8.13
N LEU A 38 -7.43 0.21 7.38
CA LEU A 38 -6.14 -0.49 7.50
C LEU A 38 -4.97 0.44 7.17
N ALA A 39 -5.04 1.15 6.04
CA ALA A 39 -4.00 2.08 5.62
C ALA A 39 -3.79 3.18 6.68
N ALA A 40 -4.87 3.79 7.17
CA ALA A 40 -4.81 4.80 8.22
C ALA A 40 -4.21 4.28 9.54
N ARG A 41 -4.56 3.04 9.93
CA ARG A 41 -4.01 2.41 11.14
C ARG A 41 -2.50 2.15 11.03
N LEU A 42 -2.05 1.64 9.88
CA LEU A 42 -0.63 1.39 9.63
C LEU A 42 0.16 2.69 9.56
N ASP A 43 -0.41 3.74 8.97
CA ASP A 43 0.22 5.06 8.91
C ASP A 43 0.42 5.64 10.31
N GLN A 44 -0.61 5.60 11.16
CA GLN A 44 -0.49 6.02 12.55
C GLN A 44 0.57 5.22 13.33
N GLU A 45 0.71 3.93 13.04
CA GLU A 45 1.75 3.12 13.68
C GLU A 45 3.15 3.51 13.23
N ALA A 46 3.35 3.76 11.93
CA ALA A 46 4.61 4.29 11.42
C ALA A 46 4.95 5.63 12.10
N TRP A 47 3.99 6.54 12.24
CA TRP A 47 4.17 7.79 12.98
C TRP A 47 4.59 7.57 14.44
N ARG A 48 3.91 6.70 15.19
CA ARG A 48 4.28 6.40 16.59
C ARG A 48 5.69 5.83 16.72
N ILE A 49 6.12 5.00 15.78
CA ILE A 49 7.47 4.44 15.78
C ILE A 49 8.49 5.54 15.44
N GLN A 50 8.19 6.41 14.47
CA GLN A 50 9.06 7.52 14.11
C GLN A 50 9.26 8.50 15.28
N GLU A 51 8.19 8.83 16.00
CA GLU A 51 8.26 9.73 17.18
C GLU A 51 9.14 9.16 18.29
N ARG A 52 9.16 7.82 18.44
CA ARG A 52 9.93 7.13 19.48
C ARG A 52 11.37 6.85 19.08
N GLU A 53 11.61 6.52 17.81
CA GLU A 53 12.86 5.91 17.35
C GLU A 53 13.54 6.70 16.21
N GLY A 54 12.91 7.74 15.68
CA GLY A 54 13.35 8.44 14.47
C GLY A 54 13.21 7.58 13.22
N ASP A 55 14.07 7.81 12.22
CA ASP A 55 14.08 7.06 10.96
C ASP A 55 14.74 5.67 11.11
N SER A 56 14.27 4.89 12.09
CA SER A 56 14.80 3.56 12.41
C SER A 56 14.39 2.50 11.37
N ALA A 57 15.03 1.33 11.41
CA ALA A 57 14.63 0.21 10.57
C ALA A 57 13.17 -0.25 10.85
N HIS A 58 12.70 -0.10 12.09
CA HIS A 58 11.31 -0.41 12.44
C HIS A 58 10.35 0.61 11.84
N TYR A 59 10.70 1.91 11.89
CA TYR A 59 9.93 2.95 11.21
C TYR A 59 9.82 2.65 9.72
N LEU A 60 10.95 2.37 9.06
CA LEU A 60 10.95 2.07 7.63
C LEU A 60 10.09 0.85 7.30
N ALA A 61 10.12 -0.21 8.10
CA ALA A 61 9.26 -1.38 7.90
C ALA A 61 7.77 -1.02 8.02
N ALA A 62 7.37 -0.30 9.07
CA ALA A 62 5.98 0.13 9.28
C ALA A 62 5.51 1.11 8.20
N PHE A 63 6.36 2.07 7.82
CA PHE A 63 6.10 3.01 6.74
C PHE A 63 5.84 2.27 5.42
N LYS A 64 6.70 1.33 5.04
CA LYS A 64 6.52 0.53 3.83
C LYS A 64 5.17 -0.20 3.81
N GLN A 65 4.74 -0.76 4.95
CA GLN A 65 3.42 -1.40 5.07
C GLN A 65 2.27 -0.40 4.89
N ALA A 66 2.37 0.79 5.50
CA ALA A 66 1.38 1.85 5.35
C ALA A 66 1.23 2.29 3.88
N ARG A 67 2.35 2.55 3.20
CA ARG A 67 2.36 2.91 1.77
C ARG A 67 1.78 1.78 0.89
N ALA A 68 2.10 0.52 1.20
CA ALA A 68 1.55 -0.61 0.46
C ALA A 68 0.02 -0.72 0.63
N ALA A 69 -0.50 -0.53 1.83
CA ALA A 69 -1.96 -0.51 2.08
C ALA A 69 -2.65 0.66 1.36
N SER A 70 -2.05 1.86 1.37
CA SER A 70 -2.53 3.01 0.61
C SER A 70 -2.57 2.74 -0.89
N ALA A 71 -1.54 2.07 -1.43
CA ALA A 71 -1.52 1.67 -2.84
C ALA A 71 -2.68 0.75 -3.21
N VAL A 72 -3.04 -0.18 -2.31
CA VAL A 72 -4.22 -1.04 -2.48
C VAL A 72 -5.49 -0.19 -2.46
N PHE A 73 -5.67 0.65 -1.45
CA PHE A 73 -6.85 1.53 -1.34
C PHE A 73 -7.07 2.36 -2.61
N PHE A 74 -6.04 3.04 -3.11
CA PHE A 74 -6.16 3.86 -4.30
C PHE A 74 -6.43 3.03 -5.57
N SER A 75 -5.92 1.79 -5.64
CA SER A 75 -6.24 0.89 -6.76
C SER A 75 -7.70 0.44 -6.80
N LEU A 76 -8.42 0.51 -5.67
CA LEU A 76 -9.84 0.19 -5.56
C LEU A 76 -10.76 1.36 -5.96
N ASN A 77 -10.21 2.55 -6.25
CA ASN A 77 -10.97 3.75 -6.62
C ASN A 77 -10.62 4.25 -8.05
N PRO A 78 -10.93 3.47 -9.10
CA PRO A 78 -10.55 3.83 -10.48
C PRO A 78 -11.26 5.09 -11.02
N ASP A 79 -12.43 5.44 -10.48
CA ASP A 79 -13.24 6.56 -10.96
C ASP A 79 -12.81 7.93 -10.42
N VAL A 80 -11.92 7.95 -9.43
CA VAL A 80 -11.37 9.18 -8.87
C VAL A 80 -10.16 9.59 -9.69
N ARG A 81 -10.25 10.76 -10.35
CA ARG A 81 -9.12 11.34 -11.08
C ARG A 81 -7.90 11.42 -10.16
N GLY A 82 -6.83 10.74 -10.52
CA GLY A 82 -5.58 10.74 -9.76
C GLY A 82 -5.29 9.44 -9.01
N SER A 83 -6.29 8.62 -8.70
CA SER A 83 -6.08 7.44 -7.84
C SER A 83 -5.15 6.38 -8.44
N ALA A 84 -5.08 6.24 -9.77
CA ALA A 84 -4.06 5.39 -10.39
C ALA A 84 -2.63 5.94 -10.20
N ALA A 85 -2.45 7.27 -10.23
CA ALA A 85 -1.17 7.91 -9.98
C ALA A 85 -0.79 7.83 -8.50
N ASP A 86 -1.75 8.01 -7.59
CA ASP A 86 -1.56 7.86 -6.15
C ASP A 86 -1.20 6.41 -5.81
N ALA A 87 -1.89 5.43 -6.38
CA ALA A 87 -1.57 4.02 -6.20
C ALA A 87 -0.13 3.68 -6.64
N LEU A 88 0.32 4.25 -7.76
CA LEU A 88 1.70 4.10 -8.24
C LEU A 88 2.71 4.80 -7.32
N TYR A 89 2.41 6.03 -6.89
CA TYR A 89 3.26 6.78 -5.98
C TYR A 89 3.46 6.04 -4.65
N GLU A 90 2.37 5.53 -4.08
CA GLU A 90 2.39 4.78 -2.83
C GLU A 90 3.13 3.44 -2.98
N ALA A 91 2.93 2.73 -4.09
CA ALA A 91 3.70 1.53 -4.40
C ALA A 91 5.20 1.80 -4.55
N GLN A 92 5.58 2.94 -5.14
CA GLN A 92 6.98 3.37 -5.24
C GLN A 92 7.56 3.65 -3.86
N ALA A 93 6.82 4.38 -3.01
CA ALA A 93 7.24 4.72 -1.66
C ALA A 93 7.45 3.45 -0.81
N ALA A 94 6.59 2.43 -0.97
CA ALA A 94 6.73 1.13 -0.31
C ALA A 94 8.00 0.38 -0.74
N LEU A 95 8.42 0.50 -2.01
CA LEU A 95 9.59 -0.20 -2.55
C LEU A 95 10.91 0.56 -2.35
N GLY A 96 10.85 1.83 -1.94
CA GLY A 96 12.03 2.65 -1.64
C GLY A 96 12.86 3.10 -2.86
N SER A 97 12.54 2.67 -4.09
CA SER A 97 13.16 3.20 -5.31
C SER A 97 12.29 3.00 -6.57
N VAL A 98 12.42 3.91 -7.55
CA VAL A 98 11.79 3.80 -8.89
C VAL A 98 12.38 2.62 -9.69
N GLU A 99 13.63 2.25 -9.43
CA GLU A 99 14.35 1.17 -10.11
C GLU A 99 13.80 -0.21 -9.71
N SER A 100 13.39 -0.36 -8.44
CA SER A 100 12.64 -1.51 -7.94
C SER A 100 11.30 -1.70 -8.66
N LEU A 101 10.59 -0.61 -8.97
CA LEU A 101 9.33 -0.65 -9.74
C LEU A 101 9.55 -1.08 -11.20
N ARG A 102 10.60 -0.56 -11.85
CA ARG A 102 10.94 -0.92 -13.25
C ARG A 102 11.34 -2.38 -13.40
N THR A 103 12.09 -2.92 -12.44
CA THR A 103 12.48 -4.34 -12.43
C THR A 103 11.24 -5.25 -12.39
N HIS A 104 10.16 -4.83 -11.72
CA HIS A 104 8.91 -5.58 -11.64
C HIS A 104 7.90 -5.28 -12.77
N LEU A 105 8.12 -4.21 -13.55
CA LEU A 105 7.32 -3.83 -14.72
C LEU A 105 7.91 -4.32 -16.05
N SER A 106 9.13 -4.84 -16.02
CA SER A 106 9.78 -5.46 -17.18
C SER A 106 9.18 -6.85 -17.41
N LEU A 107 8.15 -6.91 -18.25
CA LEU A 107 7.83 -8.08 -19.07
C LEU A 107 8.78 -8.13 -20.27
#